data_AF-A0AAV9S263-F1
#
_entry.id   AF-A0AAV9S263-F1
#
_cell.length_a   1.000
_cell.length_b   1.000
_cell.length_c   1.000
_cell.angle_alpha   90.00
_cell.angle_beta   90.00
_cell.angle_gamma   90.00
#
_symmetry.space_group_name_H-M   'P 1'
#
loop_
_entity.id
_entity.type
_entity.pdbx_description
1 polymer ?
#
loop_
_entity_poly.entity_id
_entity_poly.type
_entity_poly.pdbx_seq_one_letter_code
_entity_poly.pdbx_strand_id
1 'polypeptide(L)'
;MSLRARHICFFFDYGALSFYSLGSAIVYSFYAFPDKWLNSSFHQWYIPIAVANTVICTILACYSRLPESPKFGKFLRILAFAYPYLFDNIPLFYRVFLCTGEGCTDNDTNILHYKHIALAFLTGFLFATHLPERLAPGSFDYIGHSHQLFHVCGILGTHFQMLAVEQDMVTRRPWLTVNSIPVLSANSMGPAVLCVVLNLIIILLFSLPLLSGPVCKESKHGKDKEKVATKGCSCY
;
A
#
# COMPACT_ATOMS: atom_id res chain seq x y z
N MET A 1 -11.34 22.75 1.35
CA MET A 1 -10.40 22.09 2.30
C MET A 1 -9.10 22.89 2.33
N SER A 2 -8.52 23.15 3.50
CA SER A 2 -7.23 23.87 3.59
C SER A 2 -6.07 23.01 3.06
N LEU A 3 -4.99 23.65 2.60
CA LEU A 3 -3.79 22.97 2.10
C LEU A 3 -3.19 22.02 3.16
N ARG A 4 -3.19 22.45 4.42
CA ARG A 4 -2.74 21.66 5.58
C ARG A 4 -3.58 20.42 5.79
N ALA A 5 -4.91 20.58 5.84
CA ALA A 5 -5.82 19.45 5.99
C ALA A 5 -5.64 18.45 4.84
N ARG A 6 -5.43 18.93 3.61
CA ARG A 6 -5.14 18.08 2.45
C ARG A 6 -3.90 17.21 2.65
N HIS A 7 -2.80 17.78 3.13
CA HIS A 7 -1.55 17.03 3.34
C HIS A 7 -1.68 16.00 4.46
N ILE A 8 -2.33 16.36 5.56
CA ILE A 8 -2.61 15.44 6.67
C ILE A 8 -3.49 14.28 6.18
N CYS A 9 -4.55 14.54 5.42
CA CYS A 9 -5.39 13.47 4.85
C CYS A 9 -4.60 12.53 3.93
N PHE A 10 -3.65 13.04 3.14
CA PHE A 10 -2.76 12.19 2.35
C PHE A 10 -1.84 11.32 3.22
N PHE A 11 -1.36 11.81 4.36
CA PHE A 11 -0.56 10.99 5.27
C PHE A 11 -1.37 9.83 5.87
N PHE A 12 -2.64 10.08 6.22
CA PHE A 12 -3.55 9.00 6.64
C PHE A 12 -3.83 7.99 5.53
N ASP A 13 -4.04 8.44 4.28
CA ASP A 13 -4.19 7.57 3.12
C ASP A 13 -2.97 6.64 2.95
N TYR A 14 -1.76 7.18 3.08
CA TYR A 14 -0.53 6.39 2.99
C TYR A 14 -0.38 5.39 4.15
N GLY A 15 -0.68 5.82 5.38
CA GLY A 15 -0.67 4.92 6.54
C GLY A 15 -1.68 3.77 6.40
N ALA A 16 -2.87 4.05 5.85
CA ALA A 16 -3.89 3.05 5.58
C ALA A 16 -3.44 2.05 4.51
N LEU A 17 -2.80 2.51 3.43
CA LEU A 17 -2.22 1.63 2.41
C LEU A 17 -1.12 0.73 2.98
N SER A 18 -0.24 1.26 3.83
CA SER A 18 0.78 0.45 4.52
C SER A 18 0.15 -0.59 5.45
N PHE A 19 -0.92 -0.23 6.16
CA PHE A 19 -1.65 -1.17 7.02
C PHE A 19 -2.34 -2.28 6.21
N TYR A 20 -2.95 -1.92 5.07
CA TYR A 20 -3.54 -2.89 4.13
C TYR A 20 -2.51 -3.90 3.61
N SER A 21 -1.32 -3.44 3.24
CA SER A 21 -0.20 -4.30 2.82
C SER A 21 0.19 -5.27 3.93
N LEU A 22 0.41 -4.81 5.16
CA LEU A 22 0.71 -5.72 6.26
C LEU A 22 -0.42 -6.72 6.53
N GLY A 23 -1.67 -6.28 6.45
CA GLY A 23 -2.83 -7.19 6.57
C GLY A 23 -2.77 -8.31 5.54
N SER A 24 -2.43 -7.97 4.29
CA SER A 24 -2.21 -8.92 3.20
C SER A 24 -1.06 -9.90 3.51
N ALA A 25 0.08 -9.40 3.98
CA ALA A 25 1.21 -10.25 4.37
C ALA A 25 0.82 -11.22 5.50
N ILE A 26 0.14 -10.75 6.54
CA ILE A 26 -0.29 -11.60 7.66
C ILE A 26 -1.17 -12.74 7.16
N VAL A 27 -2.20 -12.45 6.37
CA VAL A 27 -3.12 -13.50 5.88
C VAL A 27 -2.43 -14.45 4.90
N TYR A 28 -1.51 -13.95 4.06
CA TYR A 28 -0.74 -14.79 3.16
C TYR A 28 0.23 -15.72 3.89
N SER A 29 0.87 -15.24 4.96
CA SER A 29 1.74 -16.07 5.81
C SER A 29 1.01 -17.28 6.37
N PHE A 30 -0.23 -17.09 6.86
CA PHE A 30 -0.99 -18.17 7.49
C PHE A 30 -1.70 -19.09 6.50
N TYR A 31 -2.22 -18.56 5.39
CA TYR A 31 -3.15 -19.30 4.54
C TYR A 31 -2.70 -19.50 3.10
N ALA A 32 -1.83 -18.64 2.56
CA ALA A 32 -1.47 -18.68 1.14
C ALA A 32 -0.05 -19.21 0.87
N PHE A 33 0.82 -19.26 1.88
CA PHE A 33 2.20 -19.74 1.74
C PHE A 33 2.25 -21.17 1.20
N PRO A 34 3.10 -21.47 0.20
CA PRO A 34 3.26 -22.82 -0.33
C PRO A 34 3.80 -23.78 0.74
N ASP A 35 3.35 -25.03 0.71
CA ASP A 35 3.68 -26.02 1.75
C ASP A 35 5.19 -26.23 1.90
N LYS A 36 5.94 -26.20 0.78
CA LYS A 36 7.43 -26.33 0.75
C LYS A 36 8.16 -25.25 1.55
N TRP A 37 7.54 -24.08 1.72
CA TRP A 37 8.17 -22.93 2.36
C TRP A 37 7.70 -22.73 3.79
N LEU A 38 6.70 -23.49 4.23
CA LEU A 38 6.23 -23.41 5.60
C LEU A 38 7.33 -23.81 6.57
N ASN A 39 7.36 -23.11 7.70
CA ASN A 39 8.37 -23.20 8.75
C ASN A 39 9.83 -22.92 8.33
N SER A 40 10.08 -22.56 7.06
CA SER A 40 11.39 -22.10 6.60
C SER A 40 11.80 -20.78 7.27
N SER A 41 13.10 -20.45 7.22
CA SER A 41 13.60 -19.16 7.70
C SER A 41 12.91 -17.97 7.04
N PHE A 42 12.56 -18.08 5.75
CA PHE A 42 11.82 -17.03 5.06
C PHE A 42 10.43 -16.83 5.67
N HIS A 43 9.69 -17.91 5.91
CA HIS A 43 8.36 -17.84 6.54
C HIS A 43 8.41 -17.22 7.95
N GLN A 44 9.42 -17.56 8.76
CA GLN A 44 9.57 -17.01 10.12
C GLN A 44 9.86 -15.50 10.13
N TRP A 45 10.67 -15.01 9.18
CA TRP A 45 11.03 -13.59 9.09
C TRP A 45 10.06 -12.75 8.25
N TYR A 46 9.14 -13.38 7.54
CA TYR A 46 8.25 -12.71 6.59
C TYR A 46 7.39 -11.62 7.24
N ILE A 47 6.69 -11.91 8.33
CA ILE A 47 5.87 -10.90 9.05
C ILE A 47 6.73 -9.79 9.67
N PRO A 48 7.84 -10.08 10.39
CA PRO A 48 8.74 -9.03 10.87
C PRO A 48 9.26 -8.10 9.76
N ILE A 49 9.64 -8.64 8.61
CA ILE A 49 10.08 -7.85 7.46
C ILE A 49 8.91 -7.03 6.91
N ALA A 50 7.70 -7.59 6.81
CA ALA A 50 6.51 -6.85 6.40
C ALA A 50 6.23 -5.65 7.33
N VAL A 51 6.36 -5.82 8.65
CA VAL A 51 6.25 -4.72 9.62
C VAL A 51 7.30 -3.64 9.36
N ALA A 52 8.56 -4.02 9.17
CA ALA A 52 9.63 -3.07 8.83
C ALA A 52 9.33 -2.33 7.51
N ASN A 53 8.81 -3.04 6.51
CA ASN A 53 8.40 -2.46 5.23
C ASN A 53 7.31 -1.42 5.42
N THR A 54 6.32 -1.62 6.31
CA THR A 54 5.30 -0.59 6.56
C THR A 54 5.87 0.72 7.06
N VAL A 55 6.86 0.67 7.95
CA VAL A 55 7.54 1.86 8.49
C VAL A 55 8.28 2.59 7.37
N ILE A 56 9.10 1.86 6.61
CA ILE A 56 9.88 2.42 5.50
C ILE A 56 8.95 3.06 4.47
N CYS A 57 7.90 2.35 4.08
CA CYS A 57 6.99 2.80 3.02
C CYS A 57 6.18 4.03 3.45
N THR A 58 5.69 4.08 4.68
CA THR A 58 4.97 5.25 5.19
C THR A 58 5.89 6.46 5.29
N ILE A 59 7.13 6.29 5.75
CA ILE A 59 8.12 7.38 5.77
C ILE A 59 8.39 7.88 4.35
N LEU A 60 8.65 6.99 3.39
CA LEU A 60 8.91 7.35 1.99
C LEU A 60 7.69 8.05 1.36
N ALA A 61 6.48 7.56 1.62
CA ALA A 61 5.24 8.13 1.09
C ALA A 61 4.94 9.51 1.70
N CYS A 62 5.08 9.69 3.01
CA CYS A 62 4.92 10.99 3.67
C CYS A 62 6.00 11.97 3.20
N TYR A 63 7.26 11.53 3.17
CA TYR A 63 8.36 12.33 2.67
C TYR A 63 8.16 12.72 1.21
N SER A 64 7.54 11.88 0.36
CA SER A 64 7.28 12.20 -1.06
C SER A 64 6.51 13.50 -1.32
N ARG A 65 5.87 14.07 -0.29
CA ARG A 65 5.12 15.34 -0.35
C ARG A 65 5.93 16.57 0.07
N LEU A 66 7.13 16.40 0.60
CA LEU A 66 8.01 17.48 1.03
C LEU A 66 8.97 18.01 -0.05
N PRO A 67 9.56 17.18 -0.94
CA PRO A 67 10.45 17.66 -1.99
C PRO A 67 9.77 18.63 -2.97
N GLU A 68 10.51 19.65 -3.38
CA GLU A 68 10.05 20.62 -4.39
C GLU A 68 9.93 19.99 -5.79
N SER A 69 10.61 18.86 -6.05
CA SER A 69 10.58 18.15 -7.34
C SER A 69 9.38 17.19 -7.41
N PRO A 70 8.38 17.46 -8.26
CA PRO A 70 7.20 16.60 -8.39
C PRO A 70 7.55 15.21 -8.94
N LYS A 71 8.59 15.12 -9.77
CA LYS A 71 9.07 13.86 -10.36
C LYS A 71 9.67 12.95 -9.28
N PHE A 72 10.48 13.52 -8.39
CA PHE A 72 11.10 12.76 -7.30
C PHE A 72 10.06 12.30 -6.29
N GLY A 73 9.12 13.17 -5.90
CA GLY A 73 7.99 12.78 -5.06
C GLY A 73 7.13 11.67 -5.69
N LYS A 74 6.86 11.73 -7.00
CA LYS A 74 6.15 10.66 -7.71
C LYS A 74 6.93 9.34 -7.65
N PHE A 75 8.25 9.38 -7.90
CA PHE A 75 9.11 8.19 -7.83
C PHE A 75 9.10 7.54 -6.44
N LEU A 76 9.30 8.33 -5.38
CA LEU A 76 9.30 7.82 -4.00
C LEU A 76 7.98 7.15 -3.63
N ARG A 77 6.85 7.69 -4.11
CA ARG A 77 5.52 7.14 -3.84
C ARG A 77 5.27 5.84 -4.59
N ILE A 78 5.68 5.75 -5.85
CA ILE A 78 5.63 4.50 -6.60
C ILE A 78 6.47 3.44 -5.88
N LEU A 79 7.69 3.80 -5.47
CA LEU A 79 8.58 2.88 -4.74
C LEU A 79 7.95 2.43 -3.41
N ALA A 80 7.39 3.35 -2.64
CA ALA A 80 6.75 3.09 -1.35
C ALA A 80 5.56 2.13 -1.43
N PHE A 81 4.91 1.99 -2.59
CA PHE A 81 3.77 1.07 -2.76
C PHE A 81 4.12 -0.18 -3.55
N ALA A 82 4.97 -0.07 -4.58
CA ALA A 82 5.37 -1.20 -5.40
C ALA A 82 6.25 -2.19 -4.62
N TYR A 83 7.20 -1.69 -3.83
CA TYR A 83 8.10 -2.54 -3.05
C TYR A 83 7.37 -3.47 -2.05
N PRO A 84 6.54 -2.96 -1.13
CA PRO A 84 5.85 -3.83 -0.17
C PRO A 84 4.85 -4.76 -0.88
N TYR A 85 4.15 -4.29 -1.92
CA TYR A 85 3.28 -5.14 -2.72
C TYR A 85 4.03 -6.33 -3.33
N LEU A 86 5.20 -6.09 -3.95
CA LEU A 86 6.01 -7.16 -4.53
C LEU A 86 6.50 -8.13 -3.46
N PHE A 87 6.98 -7.61 -2.32
CA PHE A 87 7.43 -8.44 -1.20
C PHE A 87 6.30 -9.32 -0.65
N ASP A 88 5.14 -8.74 -0.39
CA ASP A 88 3.99 -9.45 0.17
C ASP A 88 3.53 -10.57 -0.79
N ASN A 89 3.60 -10.35 -2.10
CA ASN A 89 3.17 -11.32 -3.08
C ASN A 89 4.23 -12.36 -3.49
N ILE A 90 5.47 -12.33 -2.95
CA ILE A 90 6.51 -13.35 -3.24
C ILE A 90 5.99 -14.79 -3.07
N PRO A 91 5.42 -15.22 -1.92
CA PRO A 91 4.92 -16.58 -1.76
C PRO A 91 3.79 -16.92 -2.73
N LEU A 92 2.95 -15.93 -3.05
CA LEU A 92 1.83 -16.12 -3.97
C LEU A 92 2.30 -16.28 -5.42
N PHE A 93 3.23 -15.45 -5.87
CA PHE A 93 3.83 -15.56 -7.19
C PHE A 93 4.58 -16.88 -7.35
N TYR A 94 5.30 -17.32 -6.31
CA TYR A 94 5.94 -18.63 -6.35
C TYR A 94 4.91 -19.75 -6.47
N ARG A 95 3.87 -19.76 -5.62
CA ARG A 95 2.77 -20.74 -5.66
C ARG A 95 2.12 -20.82 -7.04
N VAL A 96 1.81 -19.67 -7.63
CA VAL A 96 0.94 -19.57 -8.81
C VAL A 96 1.69 -19.66 -10.14
N PHE A 97 2.96 -19.24 -10.19
CA PHE A 97 3.72 -19.17 -11.46
C PHE A 97 4.93 -20.10 -11.54
N LEU A 98 5.53 -20.48 -10.41
CA LEU A 98 6.82 -21.18 -10.40
C LEU A 98 6.73 -22.59 -9.83
N CYS A 99 5.78 -22.85 -8.93
CA CYS A 99 5.66 -24.12 -8.22
C CYS A 99 4.63 -25.01 -8.92
N THR A 100 5.07 -26.18 -9.37
CA THR A 100 4.19 -27.25 -9.89
C THR A 100 4.44 -28.55 -9.12
N GLY A 101 3.39 -29.36 -8.97
CA GLY A 101 3.44 -30.66 -8.30
C GLY A 101 3.22 -30.61 -6.79
N GLU A 102 3.69 -31.64 -6.09
CA GLU A 102 3.44 -31.83 -4.65
C GLU A 102 3.98 -30.67 -3.82
N GLY A 103 3.20 -30.25 -2.81
CA GLY A 103 3.57 -29.19 -1.86
C GLY A 103 3.54 -27.76 -2.42
N CYS A 104 3.04 -27.58 -3.64
CA CYS A 104 2.85 -26.26 -4.26
C CYS A 104 1.47 -25.66 -3.97
N THR A 105 0.59 -26.39 -3.26
CA THR A 105 -0.77 -25.94 -2.99
C THR A 105 -1.51 -25.60 -4.30
N ASP A 106 -1.35 -26.47 -5.31
CA ASP A 106 -2.01 -26.35 -6.61
C ASP A 106 -3.44 -26.88 -6.51
N ASN A 107 -4.40 -25.96 -6.45
CA ASN A 107 -5.81 -26.25 -6.24
C ASN A 107 -6.69 -25.18 -6.90
N ASP A 108 -8.00 -25.42 -6.90
CA ASP A 108 -8.99 -24.52 -7.52
C ASP A 108 -8.95 -23.09 -6.95
N THR A 109 -8.39 -22.85 -5.76
CA THR A 109 -8.22 -21.50 -5.20
C THR A 109 -7.29 -20.63 -6.04
N ASN A 110 -6.35 -21.22 -6.78
CA ASN A 110 -5.39 -20.50 -7.62
C ASN A 110 -6.09 -19.61 -8.67
N ILE A 111 -7.29 -19.98 -9.15
CA ILE A 111 -8.04 -19.12 -10.09
C ILE A 111 -8.44 -17.78 -9.49
N LEU A 112 -8.75 -17.75 -8.18
CA LEU A 112 -9.09 -16.52 -7.48
C LEU A 112 -7.85 -15.65 -7.28
N HIS A 113 -6.71 -16.29 -6.98
CA HIS A 113 -5.41 -15.62 -6.92
C HIS A 113 -4.98 -15.02 -8.27
N TYR A 114 -5.18 -15.72 -9.39
CA TYR A 114 -4.95 -15.16 -10.72
C TYR A 114 -5.82 -13.91 -10.98
N LYS A 115 -7.10 -13.95 -10.62
CA LYS A 115 -8.00 -12.78 -10.76
C LYS A 115 -7.53 -11.60 -9.91
N HIS A 116 -7.14 -11.85 -8.66
CA HIS A 116 -6.55 -10.84 -7.78
C HIS A 116 -5.29 -10.22 -8.40
N ILE A 117 -4.34 -11.04 -8.84
CA ILE A 117 -3.07 -10.58 -9.43
C ILE A 117 -3.32 -9.77 -10.71
N ALA A 118 -4.24 -10.21 -11.57
CA ALA A 118 -4.60 -9.49 -12.79
C ALA A 118 -5.19 -8.10 -12.49
N LEU A 119 -6.10 -8.01 -11.50
CA LEU A 119 -6.68 -6.74 -11.07
C LEU A 119 -5.67 -5.83 -10.38
N ALA A 120 -4.75 -6.37 -9.59
CA ALA A 120 -3.68 -5.60 -8.97
C ALA A 120 -2.70 -5.05 -10.02
N PHE A 121 -2.35 -5.84 -11.04
CA PHE A 121 -1.58 -5.35 -12.18
C PHE A 121 -2.32 -4.23 -12.93
N LEU A 122 -3.62 -4.41 -13.22
CA LEU A 122 -4.44 -3.39 -13.86
C LEU A 122 -4.50 -2.10 -13.03
N THR A 123 -4.63 -2.24 -11.70
CA THR A 123 -4.61 -1.13 -10.74
C THR A 123 -3.31 -0.34 -10.85
N GLY A 124 -2.16 -1.02 -10.79
CA GLY A 124 -0.84 -0.40 -10.97
C GLY A 124 -0.66 0.25 -12.35
N PHE A 125 -1.14 -0.40 -13.41
CA PHE A 125 -1.11 0.09 -14.78
C PHE A 125 -1.89 1.40 -14.93
N LEU A 126 -3.13 1.46 -14.43
CA LEU A 126 -3.97 2.67 -14.46
C LEU A 126 -3.30 3.82 -13.72
N PHE A 127 -2.76 3.54 -12.53
CA PHE A 127 -2.05 4.54 -11.72
C PHE A 127 -0.80 5.10 -12.42
N ALA A 128 -0.01 4.25 -13.07
CA ALA A 128 1.23 4.66 -13.72
C ALA A 128 0.99 5.44 -15.03
N THR A 129 0.01 5.01 -15.83
CA THR A 129 -0.20 5.49 -17.19
C THR A 129 -1.14 6.68 -17.30
N HIS A 130 -2.05 6.86 -16.33
CA HIS A 130 -3.13 7.86 -16.36
C HIS A 130 -4.09 7.69 -17.55
N LEU A 131 -4.42 6.43 -17.86
CA LEU A 131 -5.41 6.08 -18.88
C LEU A 131 -6.80 5.88 -18.23
N PRO A 132 -7.89 6.29 -18.91
CA PRO A 132 -7.97 6.74 -20.30
C PRO A 132 -7.83 8.27 -20.51
N GLU A 133 -7.80 9.09 -19.47
CA GLU A 133 -7.84 10.55 -19.58
C GLU A 133 -6.68 11.16 -20.37
N ARG A 134 -5.53 10.46 -20.41
CA ARG A 134 -4.39 10.85 -21.24
C ARG A 134 -4.66 10.72 -22.75
N LEU A 135 -5.57 9.84 -23.17
CA LEU A 135 -5.93 9.66 -24.59
C LEU A 135 -7.02 10.62 -25.05
N ALA A 136 -7.93 11.02 -24.16
CA ALA A 136 -8.99 11.98 -24.45
C ALA A 136 -9.13 13.02 -23.33
N PRO A 137 -8.24 14.04 -23.30
CA PRO A 137 -8.32 15.12 -22.32
C PRO A 137 -9.68 15.81 -22.35
N GLY A 138 -10.28 16.09 -21.20
CA GLY A 138 -11.61 16.70 -21.07
C GLY A 138 -12.79 15.73 -21.14
N SER A 139 -12.59 14.48 -21.58
CA SER A 139 -13.69 13.50 -21.70
C SER A 139 -13.97 12.74 -20.40
N PHE A 140 -12.98 12.66 -19.50
CA PHE A 140 -13.04 11.86 -18.27
C PHE A 140 -12.94 12.71 -17.00
N ASP A 141 -13.23 14.00 -17.07
CA ASP A 141 -13.00 14.95 -15.97
C ASP A 141 -13.83 14.62 -14.71
N TYR A 142 -15.01 14.03 -14.89
CA TYR A 142 -15.93 13.69 -13.78
C TYR A 142 -16.05 12.20 -13.51
N ILE A 143 -16.09 11.37 -14.55
CA ILE A 143 -16.34 9.92 -14.46
C ILE A 143 -15.32 9.18 -15.32
N GLY A 144 -14.77 8.09 -14.79
CA GLY A 144 -13.97 7.13 -15.55
C GLY A 144 -12.50 7.52 -15.74
N HIS A 145 -12.00 8.55 -15.05
CA HIS A 145 -10.56 8.82 -15.03
C HIS A 145 -9.79 7.74 -14.27
N SER A 146 -8.50 7.58 -14.57
CA SER A 146 -7.63 6.52 -14.07
C SER A 146 -7.68 6.33 -12.56
N HIS A 147 -7.73 7.42 -11.79
CA HIS A 147 -7.77 7.34 -10.34
C HIS A 147 -9.09 6.76 -9.79
N GLN A 148 -10.24 7.00 -10.44
CA GLN A 148 -11.49 6.32 -10.10
C GLN A 148 -11.42 4.83 -10.44
N LEU A 149 -10.93 4.52 -11.65
CA LEU A 149 -10.77 3.13 -12.09
C LEU A 149 -9.77 2.37 -11.21
N PHE A 150 -8.71 3.03 -10.75
CA PHE A 150 -7.74 2.53 -9.78
C PHE A 150 -8.44 2.10 -8.49
N HIS A 151 -9.31 2.94 -7.91
CA HIS A 151 -10.06 2.58 -6.69
C HIS A 151 -11.01 1.41 -6.94
N VAL A 152 -11.74 1.41 -8.07
CA VAL A 152 -12.65 0.30 -8.41
C VAL A 152 -11.89 -1.01 -8.58
N CYS A 153 -10.79 -1.01 -9.34
CA CYS A 153 -9.95 -2.19 -9.55
C CYS A 153 -9.30 -2.64 -8.25
N GLY A 154 -8.86 -1.71 -7.39
CA GLY A 154 -8.32 -2.01 -6.07
C GLY A 154 -9.34 -2.72 -5.18
N ILE A 155 -10.56 -2.20 -5.07
CA ILE A 155 -11.65 -2.81 -4.28
C ILE A 155 -12.00 -4.20 -4.81
N LEU A 156 -12.16 -4.36 -6.13
CA LEU A 156 -12.43 -5.67 -6.73
C LEU A 156 -11.26 -6.63 -6.52
N GLY A 157 -10.02 -6.14 -6.63
CA GLY A 157 -8.81 -6.90 -6.35
C GLY A 157 -8.79 -7.41 -4.92
N THR A 158 -9.05 -6.55 -3.93
CA THR A 158 -9.17 -6.92 -2.52
C THR A 158 -10.33 -7.90 -2.29
N HIS A 159 -11.44 -7.76 -2.99
CA HIS A 159 -12.55 -8.71 -2.89
C HIS A 159 -12.12 -10.13 -3.31
N PHE A 160 -11.46 -10.27 -4.46
CA PHE A 160 -10.93 -11.58 -4.88
C PHE A 160 -9.83 -12.10 -3.95
N GLN A 161 -8.99 -11.21 -3.40
CA GLN A 161 -8.00 -11.59 -2.39
C GLN A 161 -8.67 -12.23 -1.17
N MET A 162 -9.72 -11.60 -0.64
CA MET A 162 -10.45 -12.09 0.53
C MET A 162 -11.11 -13.43 0.23
N LEU A 163 -11.76 -13.58 -0.93
CA LEU A 163 -12.34 -14.87 -1.36
C LEU A 163 -11.28 -15.96 -1.46
N ALA A 164 -10.13 -15.66 -2.05
CA ALA A 164 -9.05 -16.61 -2.20
C ALA A 164 -8.47 -17.04 -0.85
N VAL A 165 -8.21 -16.08 0.05
CA VAL A 165 -7.72 -16.34 1.40
C VAL A 165 -8.72 -17.13 2.23
N GLU A 166 -10.01 -16.82 2.15
CA GLU A 166 -11.07 -17.55 2.85
C GLU A 166 -11.14 -19.00 2.36
N GLN A 167 -11.11 -19.19 1.03
CA GLN A 167 -11.12 -20.52 0.45
C GLN A 167 -9.85 -21.31 0.82
N ASP A 168 -8.68 -20.68 0.83
CA ASP A 168 -7.43 -21.29 1.30
C ASP A 168 -7.51 -21.66 2.79
N MET A 169 -8.03 -20.76 3.64
CA MET A 169 -8.24 -21.02 5.06
C MET A 169 -9.10 -22.25 5.27
N VAL A 170 -10.22 -22.40 4.54
CA VAL A 170 -11.13 -23.55 4.68
C VAL A 170 -10.49 -24.82 4.14
N THR A 171 -10.01 -24.78 2.90
CA THR A 171 -9.51 -25.95 2.16
C THR A 171 -8.25 -26.52 2.83
N ARG A 172 -7.36 -25.65 3.32
CA ARG A 172 -6.07 -26.05 3.88
C ARG A 172 -6.09 -26.25 5.38
N ARG A 173 -7.19 -25.90 6.08
CA ARG A 173 -7.30 -26.00 7.54
C ARG A 173 -6.77 -27.32 8.11
N PRO A 174 -7.19 -28.51 7.64
CA PRO A 174 -6.78 -29.77 8.27
C PRO A 174 -5.28 -30.01 8.21
N TRP A 175 -4.65 -29.58 7.10
CA TRP A 175 -3.22 -29.74 6.89
C TRP A 175 -2.42 -28.69 7.67
N LEU A 176 -2.85 -27.42 7.65
CA LEU A 176 -2.18 -26.32 8.34
C LEU A 176 -2.18 -26.50 9.87
N THR A 177 -3.28 -26.96 10.46
CA THR A 177 -3.35 -27.16 11.92
C THR A 177 -2.33 -28.16 12.46
N VAL A 178 -1.84 -29.06 11.60
CA VAL A 178 -0.84 -30.07 11.96
C VAL A 178 0.58 -29.61 11.60
N ASN A 179 0.74 -28.87 10.50
CA ASN A 179 2.05 -28.62 9.88
C ASN A 179 2.53 -27.17 9.97
N SER A 180 1.69 -26.20 10.37
CA SER A 180 2.05 -24.78 10.44
C SER A 180 2.13 -24.25 11.87
N ILE A 181 2.79 -23.10 12.02
CA ILE A 181 2.81 -22.32 13.26
C ILE A 181 1.36 -21.96 13.62
N PRO A 182 0.92 -22.14 14.89
CA PRO A 182 -0.43 -21.78 15.30
C PRO A 182 -0.65 -20.27 15.16
N VAL A 183 -1.87 -19.91 14.75
CA VAL A 183 -2.32 -18.51 14.75
C VAL A 183 -2.51 -18.07 16.19
N LEU A 184 -1.60 -17.22 16.67
CA LEU A 184 -1.64 -16.61 17.99
C LEU A 184 -1.99 -15.13 17.86
N SER A 185 -2.51 -14.52 18.92
CA SER A 185 -2.71 -13.07 18.93
C SER A 185 -1.39 -12.32 18.71
N ALA A 186 -0.28 -12.86 19.23
CA ALA A 186 1.05 -12.27 19.12
C ALA A 186 1.62 -12.24 17.69
N ASN A 187 1.29 -13.19 16.82
CA ASN A 187 1.79 -13.26 15.43
C ASN A 187 0.75 -12.77 14.40
N SER A 188 -0.43 -12.34 14.84
CA SER A 188 -1.49 -11.77 14.00
C SER A 188 -1.86 -10.34 14.42
N MET A 189 -2.55 -10.20 15.56
CA MET A 189 -3.03 -8.91 16.08
C MET A 189 -1.90 -8.02 16.60
N GLY A 190 -0.84 -8.60 17.17
CA GLY A 190 0.34 -7.87 17.65
C GLY A 190 0.99 -7.00 16.55
N PRO A 191 1.40 -7.59 15.41
CA PRO A 191 1.93 -6.86 14.26
C PRO A 191 0.96 -5.80 13.73
N ALA A 192 -0.35 -6.10 13.68
CA ALA A 192 -1.36 -5.15 13.21
C ALA A 192 -1.45 -3.91 14.12
N VAL A 193 -1.54 -4.10 15.44
CA VAL A 193 -1.57 -2.99 16.41
C VAL A 193 -0.27 -2.20 16.38
N LEU A 194 0.88 -2.90 16.33
CA LEU A 194 2.19 -2.26 16.23
C LEU A 194 2.28 -1.38 14.98
N CYS A 195 1.82 -1.88 13.84
CA CYS A 195 1.78 -1.13 12.58
C CYS A 195 0.91 0.12 12.68
N VAL A 196 -0.29 0.04 13.28
CA VAL A 196 -1.16 1.21 13.49
C VAL A 196 -0.45 2.25 14.36
N VAL A 197 0.13 1.83 15.49
CA VAL A 197 0.84 2.74 16.40
C VAL A 197 2.03 3.42 15.69
N LEU A 198 2.88 2.65 15.01
CA LEU A 198 4.04 3.19 14.30
C LEU A 198 3.63 4.14 13.18
N ASN A 199 2.62 3.80 12.39
CA ASN A 199 2.11 4.68 11.33
C ASN A 199 1.53 5.97 11.89
N LEU A 200 0.76 5.91 12.99
CA LEU A 200 0.23 7.11 13.64
C LEU A 200 1.36 8.00 14.18
N ILE A 201 2.40 7.42 14.78
CA ILE A 201 3.59 8.18 15.22
C ILE A 201 4.25 8.88 14.02
N ILE A 202 4.47 8.17 12.91
CA ILE A 202 5.05 8.76 11.69
C ILE A 202 4.17 9.90 11.18
N ILE A 203 2.87 9.67 11.03
CA ILE A 203 1.91 10.69 10.56
C ILE A 203 1.94 11.93 11.47
N LEU A 204 1.98 11.75 12.80
CA LEU A 204 2.08 12.84 13.75
C LEU A 204 3.38 13.63 13.56
N LEU A 205 4.52 12.95 13.43
CA LEU A 205 5.82 13.59 13.21
C LEU A 205 5.84 14.43 11.93
N PHE A 206 5.25 13.94 10.83
CA PHE A 206 5.13 14.70 9.58
C PHE A 206 4.05 15.80 9.63
N SER A 207 3.04 15.66 10.49
CA SER A 207 1.96 16.65 10.62
C SER A 207 2.31 17.82 11.54
N LEU A 208 3.12 17.61 12.57
CA LEU A 208 3.49 18.64 13.55
C LEU A 208 4.10 19.91 12.91
N PRO A 209 5.05 19.84 11.96
CA PRO A 209 5.57 21.04 11.30
C PRO A 209 4.51 21.81 10.50
N LEU A 210 3.55 21.09 9.90
CA LEU A 210 2.46 21.69 9.12
C LEU A 210 1.46 22.44 10.00
N LEU A 211 1.24 21.94 11.22
CA LEU A 211 0.34 22.56 12.21
C LEU A 211 0.99 23.76 12.90
N SER A 212 2.29 23.66 13.21
CA SER A 212 3.06 24.69 13.92
C SER A 212 3.50 25.87 13.04
N GLY A 213 3.43 25.75 11.71
CA GLY A 213 3.77 26.84 10.80
C GLY A 213 2.77 28.02 10.87
N PRO A 214 3.21 29.27 10.61
CA PRO A 214 2.29 30.41 10.53
C PRO A 214 1.27 30.23 9.40
N VAL A 215 -0.01 30.49 9.69
CA VAL A 215 -1.10 30.42 8.69
C VAL A 215 -0.83 31.50 7.65
N CYS A 216 -0.46 31.10 6.43
CA CYS A 216 -0.34 32.03 5.31
C CYS A 216 -1.74 32.55 5.01
N LYS A 217 -2.02 33.81 5.39
CA LYS A 217 -3.25 34.50 4.98
C LYS A 217 -3.22 34.62 3.46
N GLU A 218 -4.26 34.13 2.77
CA GLU A 218 -4.48 34.46 1.36
C GLU A 218 -4.57 35.98 1.23
N SER A 219 -3.57 36.60 0.60
CA SER A 219 -3.67 38.00 0.21
C SER A 219 -4.66 38.11 -0.93
N LYS A 220 -5.86 38.60 -0.63
CA LYS A 220 -6.72 39.20 -1.65
C LYS A 220 -6.13 40.56 -2.04
N HIS A 221 -6.00 40.73 -3.36
CA HIS A 221 -5.96 41.99 -4.12
C HIS A 221 -4.63 42.74 -4.29
N GLY A 222 -4.31 42.99 -5.56
CA GLY A 222 -3.86 44.31 -6.01
C GLY A 222 -2.37 44.46 -6.30
N LYS A 223 -2.07 44.71 -7.58
CA LYS A 223 -0.85 45.31 -8.15
C LYS A 223 -0.07 46.20 -7.15
N ASP A 224 1.21 45.91 -6.93
CA ASP A 224 2.31 46.80 -7.33
C ASP A 224 3.69 46.21 -6.99
N LYS A 225 4.69 46.78 -7.66
CA LYS A 225 6.02 46.23 -7.91
C LYS A 225 7.00 46.32 -6.72
N GLU A 226 7.99 45.44 -6.81
CA GLU A 226 9.43 45.66 -6.54
C GLU A 226 10.07 45.20 -5.20
N LYS A 227 10.85 44.12 -5.34
CA LYS A 227 12.13 43.73 -4.71
C LYS A 227 12.40 44.15 -3.26
N VAL A 228 12.47 43.16 -2.35
CA VAL A 228 13.64 42.91 -1.46
C VAL A 228 13.74 41.40 -1.18
N ALA A 229 14.97 40.90 -1.18
CA ALA A 229 15.38 39.50 -1.12
C ALA A 229 15.18 38.81 0.25
N THR A 230 15.19 37.48 0.19
CA THR A 230 15.59 36.53 1.24
C THR A 230 14.82 36.55 2.55
N LYS A 231 13.72 35.78 2.56
CA LYS A 231 13.53 34.67 3.50
C LYS A 231 12.60 33.68 2.83
N GLY A 232 13.10 32.48 2.55
CA GLY A 232 12.33 31.38 2.00
C GLY A 232 11.13 31.11 2.90
N CYS A 233 9.97 31.63 2.52
CA CYS A 233 8.71 31.07 2.93
C CYS A 233 8.64 29.73 2.21
N SER A 234 9.15 28.68 2.86
CA SER A 234 8.82 27.32 2.49
C SER A 234 7.34 27.16 2.83
N CYS A 235 6.50 27.59 1.88
CA CYS A 235 5.08 27.34 1.87
C CYS A 235 4.93 25.85 1.54
N TYR A 236 4.87 25.03 2.58
CA TYR A 236 4.35 23.67 2.50
C TYR A 236 2.89 23.66 2.06
#